data_AF-A0A3N2QCZ4-F1
#
_entry.id   AF-A0A3N2QCZ4-F1
#
_cell.length_a   1.000
_cell.length_b   1.000
_cell.length_c   1.000
_cell.angle_alpha   90.00
_cell.angle_beta   90.00
_cell.angle_gamma   90.00
#
_symmetry.space_group_name_H-M   'P 1'
#
loop_
_entity.id
_entity.type
_entity.pdbx_description
1 polymer ?
#
loop_
_entity_poly.entity_id
_entity_poly.type
_entity_poly.pdbx_seq_one_letter_code
_entity_poly.pdbx_strand_id
1 'polypeptide(L)'
;MFFIFYFIISQSTLNQSILNTLNLNNMFFTKRLKVKSKGISLPIKLYIGGGVLTITQACANHKQHLHTSIADIRIGTRSCGGMTVQIRPTQLATRDSQNKLQNILIQYFGEKSDEEREKFAHTLLEKLTEYCTVSKEIDAFIVEKRITANDVGFPIHNNKTSIQLEKAHKWLSEQDLKKVIGHIIAGKFYQGLENTVAPDAFPVLGSPIEESFYGNEVASISSILLASIVTICGETLVDIPGSAAFHPFFKKDFKLPAELLERIKETSYPFVSEKGMWLFGDFQFGGHRRFEEQSLFGPEDASSSVAKAIGLEFFIKDGSEGAGQKFATINAIKSYTDKKLQCEFDWEPVTSLSVNQDKSVNAEEMKKIKPGDVFVARGRMKIFATSPDAEGKGVSFQYTRSIDKGDFPNKSGGGVDDYSLYEDIEKLEKLGKDEEAYIFRPNNNQLENEYSLLNVIQDIDKQYAIEFPHGPEDGKITLQDFRIKVLNLLKST
;
A
#
# COMPACT_ATOMS: atom_id res chain seq x y z
N MET A 1 12.43 -38.23 24.30
CA MET A 1 13.44 -37.42 25.02
C MET A 1 14.53 -37.06 24.03
N PHE A 2 14.36 -35.97 23.29
CA PHE A 2 15.29 -35.48 22.27
C PHE A 2 15.76 -34.08 22.69
N PHE A 3 17.06 -33.93 22.89
CA PHE A 3 17.71 -32.64 23.10
C PHE A 3 18.28 -32.16 21.76
N ILE A 4 17.85 -30.98 21.33
CA ILE A 4 18.44 -30.20 20.24
C ILE A 4 19.35 -29.16 20.89
N PHE A 5 20.62 -29.12 20.50
CA PHE A 5 21.52 -28.00 20.77
C PHE A 5 21.60 -27.12 19.52
N TYR A 6 21.23 -25.85 19.68
CA TYR A 6 21.47 -24.77 18.74
C TYR A 6 22.76 -24.04 19.16
N PHE A 7 23.68 -23.81 18.24
CA PHE A 7 24.77 -22.84 18.41
C PHE A 7 24.51 -21.67 17.45
N ILE A 8 24.38 -20.48 18.01
CA ILE A 8 24.30 -19.19 17.32
C ILE A 8 25.72 -18.61 17.30
N ILE A 9 26.23 -18.24 16.12
CA ILE A 9 27.38 -17.33 15.99
C ILE A 9 26.91 -16.12 15.19
N SER A 10 27.06 -14.95 15.80
CA SER A 10 26.70 -13.63 15.28
C SER A 10 27.56 -13.24 14.07
N GLN A 11 26.93 -12.82 12.97
CA GLN A 11 27.59 -12.06 11.92
C GLN A 11 27.51 -10.56 12.22
N SER A 12 28.57 -10.02 12.80
CA SER A 12 28.92 -8.61 12.64
C SER A 12 30.43 -8.58 12.43
N THR A 13 30.89 -7.81 11.43
CA THR A 13 32.31 -7.60 11.04
C THR A 13 33.01 -8.72 10.28
N LEU A 14 32.57 -9.01 9.04
CA LEU A 14 33.52 -9.35 7.97
C LEU A 14 32.83 -9.24 6.59
N ASN A 15 32.88 -8.07 5.94
CA ASN A 15 32.89 -7.97 4.48
C ASN A 15 33.06 -6.51 4.02
N GLN A 16 34.27 -5.98 4.19
CA GLN A 16 34.74 -4.83 3.40
C GLN A 16 36.17 -5.01 2.88
N SER A 17 36.72 -6.23 2.98
CA SER A 17 38.12 -6.55 2.61
C SER A 17 38.24 -7.57 1.46
N ILE A 18 37.14 -8.13 0.93
CA ILE A 18 37.20 -9.19 -0.10
C ILE A 18 36.71 -8.70 -1.48
N LEU A 19 36.34 -7.43 -1.62
CA LEU A 19 35.90 -6.87 -2.91
C LEU A 19 37.01 -6.22 -3.76
N ASN A 20 38.26 -6.15 -3.27
CA ASN A 20 39.37 -5.50 -3.98
C ASN A 20 40.48 -6.44 -4.49
N THR A 21 40.29 -7.77 -4.43
CA THR A 21 41.30 -8.68 -5.00
C THR A 21 40.61 -9.86 -5.64
N LEU A 22 40.34 -9.78 -6.94
CA LEU A 22 40.35 -10.90 -7.91
C LEU A 22 39.91 -10.38 -9.28
N ASN A 23 40.86 -9.71 -9.94
CA ASN A 23 40.93 -9.62 -11.38
C ASN A 23 41.82 -10.78 -11.86
N LEU A 24 41.49 -11.38 -13.00
CA LEU A 24 42.23 -12.41 -13.78
C LEU A 24 41.89 -13.91 -13.55
N ASN A 25 41.21 -14.45 -14.58
CA ASN A 25 41.56 -15.61 -15.42
C ASN A 25 42.01 -16.95 -14.78
N ASN A 26 41.23 -17.99 -15.11
CA ASN A 26 41.61 -19.38 -15.42
C ASN A 26 42.97 -19.88 -14.89
N MET A 27 42.96 -20.72 -13.84
CA MET A 27 43.88 -21.87 -13.75
C MET A 27 43.48 -22.85 -12.63
N PHE A 28 43.35 -24.13 -13.01
CA PHE A 28 43.14 -25.27 -12.12
C PHE A 28 44.39 -25.58 -11.31
N PHE A 29 44.26 -25.78 -9.99
CA PHE A 29 45.15 -26.66 -9.22
C PHE A 29 44.44 -27.26 -8.00
N THR A 30 44.42 -28.59 -7.91
CA THR A 30 43.98 -29.36 -6.74
C THR A 30 45.18 -29.65 -5.83
N LYS A 31 45.07 -29.35 -4.53
CA LYS A 31 46.01 -29.84 -3.51
C LYS A 31 45.23 -30.38 -2.31
N ARG A 32 45.45 -31.66 -1.99
CA ARG A 32 44.82 -32.41 -0.89
C ARG A 32 45.41 -32.00 0.46
N LEU A 33 44.56 -31.61 1.41
CA LEU A 33 44.88 -31.58 2.84
C LEU A 33 44.44 -32.91 3.49
N LYS A 34 45.39 -33.61 4.12
CA LYS A 34 45.18 -34.80 4.95
C LYS A 34 44.94 -34.36 6.39
N VAL A 35 43.83 -34.78 6.99
CA VAL A 35 43.67 -34.80 8.46
C VAL A 35 43.50 -36.25 8.90
N LYS A 36 44.41 -36.69 9.78
CA LYS A 36 44.37 -37.97 10.50
C LYS A 36 43.62 -37.77 11.81
N SER A 37 42.51 -38.46 12.03
CA SER A 37 42.25 -39.19 13.29
C SER A 37 40.94 -40.00 13.22
N LYS A 38 41.13 -41.33 13.31
CA LYS A 38 40.27 -42.36 13.89
C LYS A 38 38.77 -42.36 13.55
N GLY A 39 38.45 -43.20 12.57
CA GLY A 39 37.51 -44.31 12.80
C GLY A 39 36.03 -43.99 12.57
N ILE A 40 35.62 -43.95 11.30
CA ILE A 40 34.52 -44.70 10.69
C ILE A 40 34.59 -44.40 9.19
N SER A 41 34.81 -45.44 8.39
CA SER A 41 34.77 -45.36 6.93
C SER A 41 33.33 -45.57 6.46
N LEU A 42 32.67 -44.50 6.02
CA LEU A 42 31.57 -44.61 5.07
C LEU A 42 31.98 -43.91 3.75
N PRO A 43 31.66 -44.49 2.59
CA PRO A 43 32.03 -43.91 1.31
C PRO A 43 31.17 -42.66 1.06
N ILE A 44 31.70 -41.49 1.38
CA ILE A 44 31.16 -40.25 0.82
C ILE A 44 31.64 -40.20 -0.62
N LYS A 45 30.76 -40.58 -1.56
CA LYS A 45 30.87 -40.11 -2.95
C LYS A 45 30.70 -38.59 -2.90
N LEU A 46 31.81 -37.86 -2.87
CA LEU A 46 31.83 -36.46 -3.27
C LEU A 46 31.53 -36.42 -4.77
N TYR A 47 30.27 -36.17 -5.14
CA TYR A 47 29.96 -35.57 -6.42
C TYR A 47 30.37 -34.09 -6.33
N ILE A 48 31.64 -33.82 -6.63
CA ILE A 48 32.07 -32.48 -7.06
C ILE A 48 31.78 -32.44 -8.56
N GLY A 49 30.56 -32.03 -8.91
CA GLY A 49 30.13 -31.87 -10.29
C GLY A 49 28.79 -31.16 -10.32
N GLY A 50 28.81 -29.87 -10.67
CA GLY A 50 27.62 -29.17 -11.16
C GLY A 50 26.71 -28.48 -10.15
N GLY A 51 27.23 -27.92 -9.05
CA GLY A 51 26.36 -27.28 -8.04
C GLY A 51 27.01 -26.16 -7.23
N VAL A 52 27.50 -25.10 -7.88
CA VAL A 52 27.80 -23.82 -7.21
C VAL A 52 27.26 -22.63 -8.03
N LEU A 53 26.26 -22.86 -8.89
CA LEU A 53 25.65 -21.81 -9.72
C LEU A 53 24.12 -21.87 -9.67
N THR A 54 23.56 -22.17 -8.49
CA THR A 54 22.10 -22.40 -8.37
C THR A 54 21.49 -22.03 -7.02
N ILE A 55 22.13 -21.20 -6.20
CA ILE A 55 21.50 -20.65 -4.98
C ILE A 55 21.46 -19.12 -4.98
N THR A 56 22.43 -18.43 -5.59
CA THR A 56 22.33 -16.99 -5.85
C THR A 56 21.38 -16.66 -7.01
N GLN A 57 21.21 -17.58 -7.98
CA GLN A 57 20.26 -17.39 -9.09
C GLN A 57 18.82 -17.79 -8.75
N ALA A 58 18.62 -18.67 -7.76
CA ALA A 58 17.29 -19.07 -7.32
C ALA A 58 16.59 -17.99 -6.47
N CYS A 59 17.36 -17.14 -5.79
CA CYS A 59 16.81 -15.95 -5.10
C CYS A 59 16.75 -14.70 -5.99
N ALA A 60 17.48 -14.66 -7.11
CA ALA A 60 17.40 -13.60 -8.12
C ALA A 60 16.29 -13.83 -9.18
N ASN A 61 15.66 -15.01 -9.19
CA ASN A 61 14.56 -15.35 -10.10
C ASN A 61 13.16 -15.02 -9.52
N HIS A 62 13.06 -14.22 -8.47
CA HIS A 62 11.79 -13.66 -8.02
C HIS A 62 11.66 -12.21 -8.50
N LYS A 63 10.92 -12.07 -9.61
CA LYS A 63 10.55 -10.83 -10.31
C LYS A 63 11.74 -10.10 -10.96
N GLN A 64 12.08 -10.51 -12.19
CA GLN A 64 12.38 -9.48 -13.19
C GLN A 64 11.10 -8.65 -13.32
N HIS A 65 11.01 -7.59 -12.54
CA HIS A 65 10.05 -6.53 -12.78
C HIS A 65 10.26 -6.07 -14.22
N LEU A 66 9.19 -6.05 -15.00
CA LEU A 66 9.15 -5.31 -16.25
C LEU A 66 9.21 -3.84 -15.81
N HIS A 67 10.41 -3.32 -15.53
CA HIS A 67 10.58 -1.90 -15.24
C HIS A 67 10.37 -1.10 -16.53
N THR A 68 9.12 -1.06 -16.99
CA THR A 68 8.62 -0.10 -17.95
C THR A 68 8.83 1.25 -17.30
N SER A 69 9.63 2.11 -17.92
CA SER A 69 9.80 3.46 -17.40
C SER A 69 8.44 4.15 -17.38
N ILE A 70 8.15 4.95 -16.37
CA ILE A 70 6.91 5.75 -16.36
C ILE A 70 6.85 6.70 -17.57
N ALA A 71 8.00 7.03 -18.18
CA ALA A 71 8.06 7.80 -19.42
C ALA A 71 7.49 7.03 -20.64
N ASP A 72 7.50 5.70 -20.59
CA ASP A 72 7.02 4.83 -21.65
C ASP A 72 5.51 4.54 -21.53
N ILE A 73 4.92 4.79 -20.36
CA ILE A 73 3.48 4.63 -20.13
C ILE A 73 2.73 5.82 -20.75
N ARG A 74 1.79 5.52 -21.63
CA ARG A 74 0.95 6.48 -22.33
C ARG A 74 -0.45 6.52 -21.73
N ILE A 75 -0.94 7.73 -21.45
CA ILE A 75 -2.25 8.03 -20.89
C ILE A 75 -3.12 8.58 -22.02
N GLY A 76 -3.79 7.68 -22.73
CA GLY A 76 -4.78 8.01 -23.77
C GLY A 76 -6.23 7.79 -23.34
N THR A 77 -6.47 7.35 -22.09
CA THR A 77 -7.81 7.05 -21.60
C THR A 77 -8.14 7.71 -20.26
N ARG A 78 -9.43 7.98 -20.06
CA ARG A 78 -9.98 8.54 -18.81
C ARG A 78 -9.76 7.60 -17.64
N SER A 79 -9.88 6.28 -17.82
CA SER A 79 -9.56 5.30 -16.79
C SER A 79 -8.11 5.44 -16.28
N CYS A 80 -7.13 5.50 -17.19
CA CYS A 80 -5.72 5.63 -16.83
C CYS A 80 -5.42 6.99 -16.18
N GLY A 81 -5.95 8.08 -16.74
CA GLY A 81 -5.83 9.42 -16.16
C GLY A 81 -6.49 9.51 -14.79
N GLY A 82 -7.69 8.95 -14.64
CA GLY A 82 -8.46 8.91 -13.41
C GLY A 82 -7.77 8.12 -12.29
N MET A 83 -7.08 7.01 -12.61
CA MET A 83 -6.24 6.33 -11.61
C MET A 83 -5.01 7.17 -11.23
N THR A 84 -4.36 7.79 -12.19
CA THR A 84 -3.19 8.64 -11.94
C THR A 84 -3.54 9.80 -10.99
N VAL A 85 -4.67 10.46 -11.26
CA VAL A 85 -5.22 11.56 -10.46
C VAL A 85 -5.72 11.09 -9.10
N GLN A 86 -6.08 9.82 -8.91
CA GLN A 86 -6.37 9.30 -7.56
C GLN A 86 -5.09 9.05 -6.75
N ILE A 87 -4.08 8.48 -7.38
CA ILE A 87 -2.86 8.04 -6.71
C ILE A 87 -2.00 9.25 -6.35
N ARG A 88 -1.59 10.06 -7.34
CA ARG A 88 -0.56 11.08 -7.15
C ARG A 88 -0.89 12.14 -6.10
N PRO A 89 -2.08 12.78 -6.11
CA PRO A 89 -2.43 13.80 -5.11
C PRO A 89 -2.48 13.24 -3.69
N THR A 90 -2.79 11.95 -3.56
CA THR A 90 -2.80 11.29 -2.25
C THR A 90 -1.39 11.12 -1.71
N GLN A 91 -0.41 10.79 -2.56
CA GLN A 91 1.00 10.75 -2.17
C GLN A 91 1.49 12.12 -1.70
N LEU A 92 1.15 13.18 -2.45
CA LEU A 92 1.52 14.55 -2.11
C LEU A 92 0.90 14.98 -0.78
N ALA A 93 -0.39 14.66 -0.56
CA ALA A 93 -1.07 14.92 0.71
C ALA A 93 -0.44 14.16 1.89
N THR A 94 -0.14 12.87 1.73
CA THR A 94 0.56 12.08 2.75
C THR A 94 1.92 12.72 3.08
N ARG A 95 2.69 13.10 2.05
CA ARG A 95 3.97 13.78 2.24
C ARG A 95 3.81 15.06 3.05
N ASP A 96 2.91 15.94 2.66
CA ASP A 96 2.74 17.24 3.31
C ASP A 96 2.25 17.10 4.75
N SER A 97 1.36 16.14 5.02
CA SER A 97 0.90 15.84 6.38
C SER A 97 2.02 15.30 7.26
N GLN A 98 2.85 14.39 6.74
CA GLN A 98 4.02 13.88 7.47
C GLN A 98 5.05 14.99 7.74
N ASN A 99 5.30 15.87 6.75
CA ASN A 99 6.19 17.03 6.93
C ASN A 99 5.64 18.01 7.98
N LYS A 100 4.31 18.21 8.02
CA LYS A 100 3.67 19.03 9.05
C LYS A 100 3.91 18.47 10.45
N LEU A 101 3.73 17.15 10.65
CA LEU A 101 4.02 16.51 11.92
C LEU A 101 5.51 16.57 12.25
N GLN A 102 6.40 16.32 11.28
CA GLN A 102 7.84 16.42 11.47
C GLN A 102 8.26 17.83 11.91
N ASN A 103 7.68 18.88 11.34
CA ASN A 103 7.99 20.27 11.71
C ASN A 103 7.69 20.56 13.18
N ILE A 104 6.59 20.00 13.72
CA ILE A 104 6.28 20.08 15.16
C ILE A 104 7.41 19.42 15.97
N LEU A 105 7.90 18.26 15.53
CA LEU A 105 9.00 17.56 16.20
C LEU A 105 10.32 18.34 16.12
N ILE A 106 10.63 18.94 14.98
CA ILE A 106 11.83 19.79 14.82
C ILE A 106 11.78 20.95 15.82
N GLN A 107 10.62 21.59 15.97
CA GLN A 107 10.44 22.67 16.95
C GLN A 107 10.61 22.17 18.39
N TYR A 108 10.06 21.00 18.72
CA TYR A 108 10.14 20.43 20.07
C TYR A 108 11.55 19.93 20.45
N PHE A 109 12.29 19.33 19.51
CA PHE A 109 13.59 18.72 19.74
C PHE A 109 14.79 19.59 19.33
N GLY A 110 14.57 20.75 18.71
CA GLY A 110 15.63 21.59 18.13
C GLY A 110 16.71 21.99 19.13
N GLU A 111 16.34 22.24 20.38
CA GLU A 111 17.26 22.65 21.46
C GLU A 111 17.64 21.51 22.42
N LYS A 112 17.05 20.32 22.25
CA LYS A 112 17.28 19.17 23.13
C LYS A 112 18.60 18.48 22.84
N SER A 113 19.31 18.06 23.89
CA SER A 113 20.55 17.30 23.78
C SER A 113 20.30 15.89 23.21
N ASP A 114 21.36 15.23 22.72
CA ASP A 114 21.25 13.85 22.25
C ASP A 114 20.83 12.89 23.39
N GLU A 115 21.23 13.16 24.64
CA GLU A 115 20.78 12.40 25.81
C GLU A 115 19.28 12.57 26.08
N GLU A 116 18.75 13.79 25.93
CA GLU A 116 17.31 14.04 26.05
C GLU A 116 16.51 13.34 24.96
N ARG A 117 17.05 13.34 23.73
CA ARG A 117 16.45 12.65 22.57
C ARG A 117 16.48 11.13 22.75
N GLU A 118 17.58 10.56 23.24
CA GLU A 118 17.68 9.14 23.57
C GLU A 118 16.68 8.76 24.67
N LYS A 119 16.58 9.56 25.74
CA LYS A 119 15.61 9.34 26.81
C LYS A 119 14.18 9.35 26.27
N PHE A 120 13.86 10.30 25.39
CA PHE A 120 12.56 10.35 24.74
C PHE A 120 12.30 9.11 23.88
N ALA A 121 13.30 8.62 23.12
CA ALA A 121 13.15 7.41 22.30
C ALA A 121 12.78 6.18 23.15
N HIS A 122 13.33 6.06 24.36
CA HIS A 122 12.93 5.02 25.31
C HIS A 122 11.48 5.20 25.78
N THR A 123 11.08 6.42 26.16
CA THR A 123 9.68 6.73 26.51
C THR A 123 8.72 6.44 25.36
N LEU A 124 9.11 6.73 24.11
CA LEU A 124 8.32 6.42 22.93
C LEU A 124 8.11 4.90 22.79
N LEU A 125 9.17 4.11 22.96
CA LEU A 125 9.06 2.65 22.89
C LEU A 125 8.11 2.10 23.97
N GLU A 126 8.27 2.55 25.21
CA GLU A 126 7.37 2.20 26.33
C GLU A 126 5.91 2.57 26.01
N LYS A 127 5.69 3.80 25.51
CA LYS A 127 4.35 4.27 25.13
C LYS A 127 3.75 3.47 23.98
N LEU A 128 4.53 3.12 22.96
CA LEU A 128 4.05 2.26 21.88
C LEU A 128 3.67 0.87 22.39
N THR A 129 4.39 0.31 23.36
CA THR A 129 3.99 -0.96 24.01
C THR A 129 2.64 -0.83 24.71
N GLU A 130 2.42 0.25 25.46
CA GLU A 130 1.12 0.54 26.09
C GLU A 130 0.02 0.71 25.05
N TYR A 131 0.28 1.48 23.99
CA TYR A 131 -0.67 1.76 22.92
C TYR A 131 -1.07 0.49 22.17
N CYS A 132 -0.12 -0.41 21.88
CA CYS A 132 -0.43 -1.73 21.32
C CYS A 132 -1.34 -2.55 22.25
N THR A 133 -1.12 -2.47 23.57
CA THR A 133 -1.93 -3.20 24.55
C THR A 133 -3.37 -2.68 24.59
N VAL A 134 -3.55 -1.35 24.72
CA VAL A 134 -4.88 -0.72 24.72
C VAL A 134 -5.62 -0.97 23.41
N SER A 135 -4.91 -0.90 22.27
CA SER A 135 -5.50 -1.18 20.96
C SER A 135 -6.00 -2.62 20.84
N LYS A 136 -5.28 -3.61 21.42
CA LYS A 136 -5.74 -5.00 21.48
C LYS A 136 -6.97 -5.20 22.36
N GLU A 137 -7.05 -4.47 23.47
CA GLU A 137 -8.23 -4.50 24.35
C GLU A 137 -9.46 -3.93 23.63
N ILE A 138 -9.29 -2.83 22.87
CA ILE A 138 -10.32 -2.29 21.97
C ILE A 138 -10.75 -3.34 20.95
N ASP A 139 -9.80 -3.98 20.27
CA ASP A 139 -10.09 -4.98 19.23
C ASP A 139 -10.83 -6.19 19.81
N ALA A 140 -10.40 -6.67 20.97
CA ALA A 140 -11.04 -7.77 21.69
C ALA A 140 -12.49 -7.41 22.08
N PHE A 141 -12.71 -6.20 22.61
CA PHE A 141 -14.04 -5.71 22.94
C PHE A 141 -14.96 -5.65 21.71
N ILE A 142 -14.45 -5.10 20.61
CA ILE A 142 -15.18 -4.98 19.35
C ILE A 142 -15.61 -6.37 18.85
N VAL A 143 -14.70 -7.36 18.91
CA VAL A 143 -14.99 -8.75 18.52
C VAL A 143 -15.97 -9.43 19.48
N GLU A 144 -15.75 -9.32 20.80
CA GLU A 144 -16.57 -9.98 21.83
C GLU A 144 -18.01 -9.49 21.82
N LYS A 145 -18.22 -8.17 21.76
CA LYS A 145 -19.56 -7.57 21.72
C LYS A 145 -20.21 -7.64 20.35
N ARG A 146 -19.54 -8.25 19.35
CA ARG A 146 -19.99 -8.32 17.96
C ARG A 146 -20.41 -6.94 17.45
N ILE A 147 -19.63 -5.92 17.80
CA ILE A 147 -19.88 -4.57 17.33
C ILE A 147 -19.88 -4.65 15.80
N THR A 148 -20.92 -4.08 15.22
CA THR A 148 -21.13 -4.11 13.79
C THR A 148 -20.66 -2.81 13.19
N ALA A 149 -20.43 -2.81 11.88
CA ALA A 149 -20.15 -1.58 11.18
C ALA A 149 -21.33 -0.57 11.25
N ASN A 150 -22.55 -1.02 11.60
CA ASN A 150 -23.69 -0.16 11.90
C ASN A 150 -23.65 0.48 13.30
N ASP A 151 -22.72 0.08 14.16
CA ASP A 151 -22.51 0.72 15.47
C ASP A 151 -21.45 1.81 15.37
N VAL A 152 -20.33 1.51 14.70
CA VAL A 152 -19.15 2.39 14.68
C VAL A 152 -18.90 3.11 13.36
N GLY A 153 -19.49 2.66 12.24
CA GLY A 153 -19.42 3.34 10.94
C GLY A 153 -18.26 2.96 10.04
N PHE A 154 -17.38 2.08 10.49
CA PHE A 154 -16.22 1.63 9.71
C PHE A 154 -16.03 0.12 9.87
N PRO A 155 -15.35 -0.53 8.91
CA PRO A 155 -15.16 -1.97 8.93
C PRO A 155 -14.30 -2.42 10.10
N ILE A 156 -14.91 -3.21 10.98
CA ILE A 156 -14.33 -3.73 12.22
C ILE A 156 -13.37 -4.91 12.01
N HIS A 157 -13.35 -5.54 10.84
CA HIS A 157 -12.65 -6.80 10.64
C HIS A 157 -11.18 -6.78 11.10
N ASN A 158 -10.52 -5.61 11.06
CA ASN A 158 -9.28 -5.30 11.77
C ASN A 158 -9.23 -3.79 12.08
N ASN A 159 -8.92 -3.41 13.32
CA ASN A 159 -8.54 -2.05 13.64
C ASN A 159 -7.17 -1.75 13.03
N LYS A 160 -7.17 -0.95 11.98
CA LYS A 160 -5.94 -0.65 11.23
C LYS A 160 -4.92 0.10 12.07
N THR A 161 -5.38 1.00 12.93
CA THR A 161 -4.52 1.71 13.88
C THR A 161 -3.77 0.71 14.76
N SER A 162 -4.43 -0.36 15.22
CA SER A 162 -3.81 -1.47 15.95
C SER A 162 -2.66 -2.11 15.17
N ILE A 163 -2.90 -2.52 13.91
CA ILE A 163 -1.88 -3.12 13.05
C ILE A 163 -0.71 -2.16 12.81
N GLN A 164 -0.98 -0.87 12.58
CA GLN A 164 0.08 0.12 12.35
C GLN A 164 0.90 0.38 13.62
N LEU A 165 0.27 0.39 14.81
CA LEU A 165 0.98 0.49 16.08
C LEU A 165 1.91 -0.70 16.28
N GLU A 166 1.44 -1.92 16.03
CA GLU A 166 2.28 -3.13 16.12
C GLU A 166 3.49 -3.05 15.19
N LYS A 167 3.29 -2.57 13.96
CA LYS A 167 4.37 -2.39 12.99
C LYS A 167 5.35 -1.29 13.40
N ALA A 168 4.86 -0.15 13.88
CA ALA A 168 5.69 0.94 14.38
C ALA A 168 6.50 0.51 15.60
N HIS A 169 5.88 -0.18 16.55
CA HIS A 169 6.53 -0.75 17.72
C HIS A 169 7.62 -1.75 17.31
N LYS A 170 7.29 -2.71 16.43
CA LYS A 170 8.27 -3.68 15.92
C LYS A 170 9.46 -2.97 15.29
N TRP A 171 9.21 -2.05 14.35
CA TRP A 171 10.27 -1.29 13.70
C TRP A 171 11.15 -0.56 14.71
N LEU A 172 10.54 0.19 15.64
CA LEU A 172 11.27 0.96 16.65
C LEU A 172 12.13 0.08 17.57
N SER A 173 11.60 -1.09 17.95
CA SER A 173 12.31 -2.06 18.80
C SER A 173 13.57 -2.66 18.14
N GLU A 174 13.67 -2.57 16.82
CA GLU A 174 14.80 -3.04 16.02
C GLU A 174 15.82 -1.92 15.72
N GLN A 175 15.54 -0.67 16.12
CA GLN A 175 16.41 0.49 15.84
C GLN A 175 17.42 0.79 16.97
N ASP A 176 18.49 1.50 16.61
CA ASP A 176 19.37 2.19 17.56
C ASP A 176 18.66 3.44 18.13
N LEU A 177 18.04 3.29 19.30
CA LEU A 177 17.23 4.34 19.96
C LEU A 177 17.98 5.66 20.15
N LYS A 178 19.32 5.64 20.21
CA LYS A 178 20.14 6.86 20.31
C LYS A 178 20.01 7.77 19.09
N LYS A 179 19.66 7.20 17.95
CA LYS A 179 19.64 7.90 16.66
C LYS A 179 18.24 8.15 16.13
N VAL A 180 17.22 7.45 16.63
CA VAL A 180 15.86 7.48 16.06
C VAL A 180 15.30 8.90 15.98
N ILE A 181 15.28 9.64 17.09
CA ILE A 181 14.74 11.01 17.10
C ILE A 181 15.58 11.92 16.21
N GLY A 182 16.91 11.78 16.25
CA GLY A 182 17.83 12.50 15.36
C GLY A 182 17.58 12.25 13.87
N HIS A 183 17.25 11.02 13.48
CA HIS A 183 16.88 10.67 12.12
C HIS A 183 15.53 11.29 11.73
N ILE A 184 14.52 11.19 12.60
CA ILE A 184 13.18 11.73 12.35
C ILE A 184 13.21 13.24 12.15
N ILE A 185 13.94 13.99 12.99
CA ILE A 185 14.10 15.44 12.80
C ILE A 185 14.84 15.78 11.51
N ALA A 186 15.76 14.92 11.07
CA ALA A 186 16.47 15.04 9.80
C ALA A 186 15.65 14.56 8.59
N GLY A 187 14.37 14.21 8.77
CA GLY A 187 13.47 13.77 7.69
C GLY A 187 13.62 12.32 7.30
N LYS A 188 14.32 11.52 8.11
CA LYS A 188 14.55 10.10 7.88
C LYS A 188 13.68 9.28 8.82
N PHE A 189 12.69 8.59 8.24
CA PHE A 189 11.68 7.85 9.01
C PHE A 189 11.97 6.35 8.93
N TYR A 190 11.14 5.60 8.19
CA TYR A 190 11.22 4.16 8.06
C TYR A 190 12.42 3.72 7.20
N GLN A 191 13.27 2.82 7.73
CA GLN A 191 14.49 2.32 7.07
C GLN A 191 15.46 3.42 6.57
N GLY A 192 15.43 4.60 7.22
CA GLY A 192 16.27 5.73 6.84
C GLY A 192 15.83 6.45 5.55
N LEU A 193 14.67 6.10 5.00
CA LEU A 193 14.09 6.76 3.84
C LEU A 193 13.57 8.14 4.20
N GLU A 194 13.63 9.02 3.22
CA GLU A 194 13.09 10.37 3.30
C GLU A 194 11.64 10.41 2.84
N ASN A 195 10.84 11.28 3.44
CA ASN A 195 9.48 11.58 2.97
C ASN A 195 9.53 12.53 1.77
N THR A 196 10.02 11.99 0.65
CA THR A 196 10.08 12.70 -0.62
C THR A 196 9.16 12.03 -1.62
N VAL A 197 8.59 12.85 -2.51
CA VAL A 197 7.79 12.37 -3.63
C VAL A 197 8.50 12.88 -4.87
N ALA A 198 9.23 11.99 -5.55
CA ALA A 198 10.01 12.36 -6.71
C ALA A 198 9.10 12.84 -7.85
N PRO A 199 9.40 13.97 -8.51
CA PRO A 199 8.57 14.55 -9.57
C PRO A 199 8.57 13.71 -10.86
N ASP A 200 9.51 12.78 -10.97
CA ASP A 200 9.74 11.88 -12.10
C ASP A 200 9.56 10.40 -11.74
N ALA A 201 8.90 10.11 -10.62
CA ALA A 201 8.57 8.75 -10.21
C ALA A 201 7.08 8.59 -9.89
N PHE A 202 6.59 7.38 -10.09
CA PHE A 202 5.26 6.94 -9.71
C PHE A 202 5.36 5.67 -8.85
N PRO A 203 4.47 5.47 -7.86
CA PRO A 203 4.51 4.30 -6.99
C PRO A 203 4.45 3.01 -7.78
N VAL A 204 5.39 2.12 -7.50
CA VAL A 204 5.41 0.74 -8.01
C VAL A 204 5.04 -0.20 -6.86
N LEU A 205 3.94 -0.93 -7.03
CA LEU A 205 3.44 -1.84 -6.02
C LEU A 205 4.36 -3.06 -5.87
N GLY A 206 4.57 -3.44 -4.61
CA GLY A 206 5.45 -4.53 -4.24
C GLY A 206 6.94 -4.21 -4.30
N SER A 207 7.34 -2.98 -4.59
CA SER A 207 8.73 -2.55 -4.51
C SER A 207 9.33 -2.76 -3.12
N PRO A 208 10.64 -3.07 -3.01
CA PRO A 208 11.35 -3.09 -1.74
C PRO A 208 11.18 -1.76 -1.03
N ILE A 209 10.85 -1.82 0.26
CA ILE A 209 10.69 -0.58 1.02
C ILE A 209 12.05 0.04 1.32
N GLU A 210 13.11 -0.75 1.40
CA GLU A 210 14.48 -0.29 1.58
C GLU A 210 14.96 0.63 0.45
N GLU A 211 14.27 0.61 -0.71
CA GLU A 211 14.65 1.37 -1.89
C GLU A 211 13.76 2.59 -2.13
N SER A 212 12.49 2.56 -1.72
CA SER A 212 11.55 3.63 -2.06
C SER A 212 10.35 3.76 -1.13
N PHE A 213 9.98 5.01 -0.87
CA PHE A 213 8.84 5.41 -0.07
C PHE A 213 7.86 6.20 -0.93
N TYR A 214 6.63 5.70 -1.07
CA TYR A 214 5.64 6.30 -1.96
C TYR A 214 4.34 6.69 -1.27
N GLY A 215 4.33 6.81 0.06
CA GLY A 215 3.08 7.08 0.80
C GLY A 215 2.11 5.88 0.82
N ASN A 216 2.57 4.66 0.56
CA ASN A 216 1.77 3.41 0.59
C ASN A 216 1.40 3.00 2.03
N GLU A 217 0.57 1.97 2.30
CA GLU A 217 0.19 1.69 3.71
C GLU A 217 1.39 1.35 4.61
N VAL A 218 2.57 1.01 4.08
CA VAL A 218 3.80 0.89 4.88
C VAL A 218 4.35 2.25 5.31
N ALA A 219 4.16 3.28 4.50
CA ALA A 219 4.43 4.66 4.88
C ALA A 219 3.60 5.12 6.09
N SER A 220 2.43 4.52 6.30
CA SER A 220 1.59 4.87 7.44
C SER A 220 2.19 4.43 8.78
N ILE A 221 3.19 3.55 8.77
CA ILE A 221 4.06 3.31 9.94
C ILE A 221 4.73 4.63 10.35
N SER A 222 5.19 5.43 9.38
CA SER A 222 5.75 6.75 9.65
C SER A 222 4.67 7.71 10.13
N SER A 223 3.49 7.73 9.51
CA SER A 223 2.36 8.58 9.94
C SER A 223 1.95 8.31 11.39
N ILE A 224 1.79 7.05 11.79
CA ILE A 224 1.39 6.70 13.16
C ILE A 224 2.52 6.91 14.18
N LEU A 225 3.78 6.69 13.76
CA LEU A 225 4.95 6.97 14.59
C LEU A 225 5.06 8.47 14.87
N LEU A 226 4.95 9.29 13.82
CA LEU A 226 4.97 10.75 13.95
C LEU A 226 3.81 11.26 14.81
N ALA A 227 2.60 10.76 14.57
CA ALA A 227 1.43 11.07 15.39
C ALA A 227 1.65 10.69 16.86
N SER A 228 2.19 9.50 17.15
CA SER A 228 2.51 9.06 18.52
C SER A 228 3.52 10.00 19.19
N ILE A 229 4.57 10.41 18.49
CA ILE A 229 5.58 11.32 19.03
C ILE A 229 4.96 12.68 19.33
N VAL A 230 4.21 13.25 18.36
CA VAL A 230 3.51 14.54 18.51
C VAL A 230 2.62 14.52 19.75
N THR A 231 1.84 13.45 19.95
CA THR A 231 0.97 13.31 21.14
C THR A 231 1.74 13.19 22.44
N ILE A 232 2.88 12.46 22.44
CA ILE A 232 3.73 12.34 23.64
C ILE A 232 4.40 13.67 23.98
N CYS A 233 4.64 14.53 22.97
CA CYS A 233 5.12 15.91 23.18
C CYS A 233 4.04 16.84 23.76
N GLY A 234 2.80 16.38 23.92
CA GLY A 234 1.68 17.16 24.46
C GLY A 234 0.86 17.92 23.42
N GLU A 235 1.15 17.71 22.13
CA GLU A 235 0.44 18.37 21.04
C GLU A 235 -0.84 17.62 20.66
N THR A 236 -1.86 18.36 20.24
CA THR A 236 -3.12 17.77 19.79
C THR A 236 -2.98 17.23 18.37
N LEU A 237 -3.49 16.03 18.12
CA LEU A 237 -3.57 15.49 16.76
C LEU A 237 -4.49 16.36 15.92
N VAL A 238 -3.96 16.80 14.78
CA VAL A 238 -4.72 17.41 13.69
C VAL A 238 -4.95 16.36 12.61
N ASP A 239 -5.93 16.59 11.75
CA ASP A 239 -6.16 15.72 10.59
C ASP A 239 -4.88 15.55 9.77
N ILE A 240 -4.69 14.34 9.27
CA ILE A 240 -3.52 13.93 8.50
C ILE A 240 -3.99 13.54 7.09
N PRO A 241 -4.33 14.52 6.22
CA PRO A 241 -4.71 14.25 4.84
C PRO A 241 -3.76 13.29 4.14
N GLY A 242 -4.32 12.39 3.33
CA GLY A 242 -3.63 11.23 2.77
C GLY A 242 -3.51 10.01 3.71
N SER A 243 -3.52 10.18 5.04
CA SER A 243 -2.91 9.23 5.98
C SER A 243 -3.71 8.80 7.21
N ALA A 244 -4.49 9.69 7.80
CA ALA A 244 -5.37 9.36 8.91
C ALA A 244 -6.47 10.42 9.07
N ALA A 245 -7.60 9.99 9.60
CA ALA A 245 -8.70 10.87 9.98
C ALA A 245 -9.37 10.37 11.26
N PHE A 246 -9.96 11.31 12.01
CA PHE A 246 -10.80 10.98 13.15
C PHE A 246 -12.22 10.67 12.69
N HIS A 247 -12.78 9.56 13.18
CA HIS A 247 -14.14 9.13 12.88
C HIS A 247 -15.01 9.09 14.12
N PRO A 248 -16.09 9.89 14.17
CA PRO A 248 -17.11 9.66 15.18
C PRO A 248 -17.77 8.29 14.93
N PHE A 249 -18.17 7.63 16.01
CA PHE A 249 -18.98 6.41 15.93
C PHE A 249 -20.31 6.71 15.25
N PHE A 250 -20.73 5.80 14.39
CA PHE A 250 -21.93 5.97 13.59
C PHE A 250 -23.20 6.13 14.44
N LYS A 251 -23.39 5.25 15.43
CA LYS A 251 -24.44 5.42 16.43
C LYS A 251 -24.05 6.51 17.42
N LYS A 252 -24.83 7.59 17.44
CA LYS A 252 -24.59 8.76 18.31
C LYS A 252 -24.61 8.42 19.81
N ASP A 253 -25.31 7.35 20.19
CA ASP A 253 -25.44 6.85 21.56
C ASP A 253 -24.45 5.71 21.88
N PHE A 254 -23.71 5.21 20.88
CA PHE A 254 -22.67 4.22 21.11
C PHE A 254 -21.47 4.85 21.83
N LYS A 255 -20.97 4.14 22.84
CA LYS A 255 -19.81 4.51 23.65
C LYS A 255 -18.99 3.27 23.97
N LEU A 256 -17.68 3.48 24.14
CA LEU A 256 -16.82 2.44 24.70
C LEU A 256 -17.14 2.21 26.20
N PRO A 257 -16.85 1.02 26.74
CA PRO A 257 -17.06 0.71 28.16
C PRO A 257 -16.29 1.68 29.06
N ALA A 258 -16.86 1.98 30.23
CA ALA A 258 -16.24 2.88 31.19
C ALA A 258 -14.84 2.39 31.60
N GLU A 259 -14.66 1.08 31.77
CA GLU A 259 -13.38 0.48 32.13
C GLU A 259 -12.31 0.74 31.05
N LEU A 260 -12.69 0.65 29.78
CA LEU A 260 -11.80 0.92 28.65
C LEU A 260 -11.50 2.42 28.52
N LEU A 261 -12.48 3.28 28.81
CA LEU A 261 -12.29 4.73 28.82
C LEU A 261 -11.34 5.18 29.94
N GLU A 262 -11.44 4.59 31.14
CA GLU A 262 -10.47 4.85 32.22
C GLU A 262 -9.08 4.37 31.82
N ARG A 263 -8.97 3.18 31.20
CA ARG A 263 -7.70 2.67 30.68
C ARG A 263 -7.06 3.58 29.63
N ILE A 264 -7.87 4.13 28.71
CA ILE A 264 -7.44 5.10 27.70
C ILE A 264 -6.90 6.38 28.37
N LYS A 265 -7.57 6.87 29.42
CA LYS A 265 -7.12 8.05 30.18
C LYS A 265 -5.80 7.79 30.91
N GLU A 266 -5.71 6.67 31.64
CA GLU A 266 -4.53 6.28 32.42
C GLU A 266 -3.27 6.17 31.55
N THR A 267 -3.41 5.55 30.38
CA THR A 267 -2.29 5.35 29.44
C THR A 267 -2.01 6.57 28.57
N SER A 268 -2.93 7.54 28.57
CA SER A 268 -2.94 8.66 27.62
C SER A 268 -2.91 8.17 26.16
N TYR A 269 -3.75 7.19 25.84
CA TYR A 269 -3.88 6.64 24.49
C TYR A 269 -4.61 7.65 23.58
N PRO A 270 -3.97 8.20 22.54
CA PRO A 270 -4.48 9.37 21.85
C PRO A 270 -5.42 9.05 20.67
N PHE A 271 -5.49 7.79 20.26
CA PHE A 271 -6.14 7.41 19.00
C PHE A 271 -7.61 7.04 19.14
N VAL A 272 -8.18 7.09 20.34
CA VAL A 272 -9.57 6.78 20.62
C VAL A 272 -10.13 7.75 21.64
N SER A 273 -11.40 8.09 21.48
CA SER A 273 -12.20 8.86 22.41
C SER A 273 -13.50 8.13 22.76
N GLU A 274 -14.29 8.70 23.67
CA GLU A 274 -15.63 8.19 24.00
C GLU A 274 -16.56 8.05 22.78
N LYS A 275 -16.38 8.90 21.77
CA LYS A 275 -17.32 9.05 20.65
C LYS A 275 -16.74 8.71 19.30
N GLY A 276 -15.51 8.21 19.22
CA GLY A 276 -14.87 7.99 17.94
C GLY A 276 -13.41 7.58 18.05
N MET A 277 -12.79 7.30 16.91
CA MET A 277 -11.40 6.86 16.83
C MET A 277 -10.67 7.39 15.60
N TRP A 278 -9.37 7.57 15.75
CA TRP A 278 -8.45 7.80 14.64
C TRP A 278 -8.18 6.49 13.91
N LEU A 279 -8.38 6.51 12.60
CA LEU A 279 -8.02 5.40 11.72
C LEU A 279 -6.77 5.79 10.94
N PHE A 280 -5.70 5.02 11.11
CA PHE A 280 -4.44 5.22 10.39
C PHE A 280 -4.31 4.28 9.19
N GLY A 281 -3.90 4.85 8.06
CA GLY A 281 -3.59 4.15 6.83
C GLY A 281 -3.42 5.15 5.69
N ASP A 282 -2.24 5.15 5.09
CA ASP A 282 -2.00 6.00 3.93
C ASP A 282 -2.83 5.50 2.73
N PHE A 283 -3.26 6.43 1.89
CA PHE A 283 -4.28 6.22 0.86
C PHE A 283 -5.69 5.89 1.36
N GLN A 284 -6.08 6.41 2.53
CA GLN A 284 -7.45 6.24 3.05
C GLN A 284 -8.51 7.16 2.41
N PHE A 285 -8.17 7.95 1.40
CA PHE A 285 -9.10 8.89 0.77
C PHE A 285 -10.02 8.24 -0.26
N GLY A 286 -10.95 7.46 0.28
CA GLY A 286 -12.27 7.28 -0.28
C GLY A 286 -12.67 5.85 -0.62
N GLY A 287 -12.24 4.83 0.12
CA GLY A 287 -12.93 3.55 0.00
C GLY A 287 -14.40 3.70 0.37
N HIS A 288 -15.30 3.58 -0.60
CA HIS A 288 -16.73 3.49 -0.35
C HIS A 288 -17.05 2.06 0.10
N ARG A 289 -17.57 1.89 1.33
CA ARG A 289 -18.17 0.61 1.74
C ARG A 289 -19.69 0.72 1.71
N ARG A 290 -20.30 -0.36 1.20
CA ARG A 290 -21.65 -0.49 0.63
C ARG A 290 -22.80 -0.50 1.65
N PHE A 291 -22.68 0.25 2.72
CA PHE A 291 -23.79 0.42 3.66
C PHE A 291 -24.27 1.86 3.51
N GLU A 292 -25.59 2.08 3.47
CA GLU A 292 -26.27 3.38 3.24
C GLU A 292 -25.71 4.53 4.10
N GLU A 293 -24.99 4.18 5.17
CA GLU A 293 -24.50 5.03 6.23
C GLU A 293 -22.96 5.04 6.40
N GLN A 294 -22.21 4.22 5.63
CA GLN A 294 -20.74 4.05 5.73
C GLN A 294 -19.96 4.74 4.60
N SER A 295 -20.48 5.89 4.15
CA SER A 295 -19.86 6.70 3.09
C SER A 295 -18.57 7.42 3.52
N LEU A 296 -18.05 7.13 4.70
CA LEU A 296 -17.00 7.91 5.33
C LEU A 296 -15.82 6.99 5.70
N PHE A 297 -14.93 6.80 4.72
CA PHE A 297 -13.53 6.45 4.94
C PHE A 297 -13.24 4.98 5.31
N GLY A 298 -13.11 4.14 4.27
CA GLY A 298 -12.25 2.96 4.32
C GLY A 298 -10.95 3.19 3.56
N PRO A 299 -9.91 2.35 3.72
CA PRO A 299 -8.86 2.25 2.69
C PRO A 299 -9.49 2.23 1.31
N GLU A 300 -8.88 2.74 0.26
CA GLU A 300 -9.44 2.58 -1.09
C GLU A 300 -9.49 1.08 -1.44
N ASP A 301 -10.64 0.52 -1.86
CA ASP A 301 -10.63 -0.84 -2.47
C ASP A 301 -10.46 -0.73 -3.97
N ALA A 302 -10.05 -1.86 -4.55
CA ALA A 302 -9.91 -2.00 -5.99
C ALA A 302 -11.20 -1.61 -6.75
N SER A 303 -12.39 -1.90 -6.21
CA SER A 303 -13.67 -1.51 -6.85
C SER A 303 -13.94 -0.02 -6.81
N SER A 304 -13.80 0.61 -5.65
CA SER A 304 -14.04 2.04 -5.43
C SER A 304 -13.06 2.90 -6.23
N SER A 305 -11.79 2.52 -6.25
CA SER A 305 -10.77 3.24 -7.04
C SER A 305 -11.07 3.16 -8.53
N VAL A 306 -11.44 1.97 -9.02
CA VAL A 306 -11.85 1.81 -10.42
C VAL A 306 -13.12 2.60 -10.72
N ALA A 307 -14.15 2.54 -9.86
CA ALA A 307 -15.39 3.31 -10.03
C ALA A 307 -15.11 4.82 -10.18
N LYS A 308 -14.26 5.38 -9.32
CA LYS A 308 -13.83 6.79 -9.43
C LYS A 308 -13.01 7.05 -10.69
N ALA A 309 -12.12 6.14 -11.06
CA ALA A 309 -11.24 6.31 -12.21
C ALA A 309 -12.02 6.35 -13.52
N ILE A 310 -13.07 5.54 -13.61
CA ILE A 310 -13.96 5.51 -14.78
C ILE A 310 -15.09 6.55 -14.68
N GLY A 311 -15.14 7.34 -13.60
CA GLY A 311 -16.04 8.48 -13.45
C GLY A 311 -17.47 8.13 -13.00
N LEU A 312 -17.68 7.01 -12.31
CA LEU A 312 -18.98 6.69 -11.74
C LEU A 312 -19.32 7.66 -10.60
N GLU A 313 -20.51 8.26 -10.68
CA GLU A 313 -21.05 9.10 -9.61
C GLU A 313 -21.40 8.24 -8.40
N PHE A 314 -20.93 8.62 -7.22
CA PHE A 314 -21.31 7.97 -5.96
C PHE A 314 -22.56 8.59 -5.35
N PHE A 315 -22.83 9.86 -5.66
CA PHE A 315 -24.02 10.57 -5.23
C PHE A 315 -24.55 11.38 -6.42
N ILE A 316 -25.86 11.35 -6.59
CA ILE A 316 -26.56 12.17 -7.57
C ILE A 316 -26.88 13.53 -6.89
N LYS A 317 -27.14 14.58 -7.67
CA LYS A 317 -27.36 15.96 -7.19
C LYS A 317 -28.44 16.12 -6.12
N ASP A 318 -29.38 15.18 -6.01
CA ASP A 318 -30.45 15.15 -5.01
C ASP A 318 -30.06 14.42 -3.71
N GLY A 319 -28.81 13.94 -3.62
CA GLY A 319 -28.29 13.18 -2.48
C GLY A 319 -28.57 11.68 -2.53
N SER A 320 -29.23 11.17 -3.59
CA SER A 320 -29.46 9.73 -3.77
C SER A 320 -28.19 8.99 -4.21
N GLU A 321 -28.17 7.67 -3.99
CA GLU A 321 -27.02 6.82 -4.33
C GLU A 321 -26.79 6.73 -5.85
N GLY A 322 -25.58 7.09 -6.27
CA GLY A 322 -25.13 6.92 -7.65
C GLY A 322 -24.59 5.52 -7.93
N ALA A 323 -24.30 5.25 -9.21
CA ALA A 323 -23.81 3.95 -9.68
C ALA A 323 -22.51 3.49 -8.98
N GLY A 324 -21.65 4.44 -8.57
CA GLY A 324 -20.42 4.16 -7.84
C GLY A 324 -20.64 3.44 -6.50
N GLN A 325 -21.73 3.74 -5.79
CA GLN A 325 -22.04 3.09 -4.49
C GLN A 325 -22.39 1.60 -4.67
N LYS A 326 -23.01 1.26 -5.80
CA LYS A 326 -23.36 -0.11 -6.17
C LYS A 326 -22.21 -0.84 -6.87
N PHE A 327 -21.14 -0.13 -7.22
CA PHE A 327 -20.03 -0.66 -7.98
C PHE A 327 -19.18 -1.60 -7.11
N ALA A 328 -19.37 -2.88 -7.37
CA ALA A 328 -18.83 -3.98 -6.61
C ALA A 328 -18.24 -5.00 -7.56
N THR A 329 -17.14 -5.68 -7.22
CA THR A 329 -16.62 -6.75 -8.09
C THR A 329 -17.69 -7.76 -8.49
N ILE A 330 -18.60 -8.13 -7.58
CA ILE A 330 -19.70 -9.06 -7.89
C ILE A 330 -20.72 -8.47 -8.87
N ASN A 331 -21.07 -7.17 -8.73
CA ASN A 331 -22.01 -6.52 -9.65
C ASN A 331 -21.34 -6.25 -11.00
N ALA A 332 -20.05 -5.96 -11.00
CA ALA A 332 -19.25 -5.82 -12.20
C ALA A 332 -19.20 -7.13 -13.00
N ILE A 333 -18.92 -8.26 -12.33
CA ILE A 333 -18.97 -9.59 -12.95
C ILE A 333 -20.37 -9.87 -13.52
N LYS A 334 -21.43 -9.64 -12.73
CA LYS A 334 -22.82 -9.79 -13.21
C LYS A 334 -23.13 -8.95 -14.45
N SER A 335 -22.54 -7.76 -14.54
CA SER A 335 -22.73 -6.88 -15.69
C SER A 335 -22.15 -7.46 -16.99
N TYR A 336 -21.34 -8.52 -16.97
CA TYR A 336 -20.89 -9.17 -18.20
C TYR A 336 -22.06 -9.66 -19.05
N THR A 337 -23.14 -10.15 -18.42
CA THR A 337 -24.35 -10.64 -19.09
C THR A 337 -25.59 -9.77 -18.85
N ASP A 338 -25.60 -8.94 -17.81
CA ASP A 338 -26.73 -8.06 -17.49
C ASP A 338 -26.61 -6.70 -18.17
N LYS A 339 -27.45 -6.47 -19.21
CA LYS A 339 -27.51 -5.21 -19.96
C LYS A 339 -27.92 -4.00 -19.11
N LYS A 340 -28.71 -4.18 -18.06
CA LYS A 340 -29.10 -3.07 -17.17
C LYS A 340 -27.89 -2.58 -16.39
N LEU A 341 -27.10 -3.51 -15.84
CA LEU A 341 -25.87 -3.17 -15.13
C LEU A 341 -24.79 -2.61 -16.07
N GLN A 342 -24.74 -3.06 -17.34
CA GLN A 342 -23.86 -2.45 -18.35
C GLN A 342 -24.19 -0.98 -18.58
N CYS A 343 -25.48 -0.66 -18.70
CA CYS A 343 -25.95 0.72 -18.85
C CYS A 343 -25.71 1.54 -17.58
N GLU A 344 -25.92 0.95 -16.40
CA GLU A 344 -25.74 1.64 -15.12
C GLU A 344 -24.27 1.99 -14.83
N PHE A 345 -23.34 1.13 -15.22
CA PHE A 345 -21.90 1.37 -15.07
C PHE A 345 -21.23 1.99 -16.30
N ASP A 346 -22.02 2.30 -17.33
CA ASP A 346 -21.59 2.89 -18.61
C ASP A 346 -20.37 2.20 -19.23
N TRP A 347 -20.46 0.90 -19.45
CA TRP A 347 -19.37 0.11 -20.02
C TRP A 347 -19.85 -1.09 -20.84
N GLU A 348 -18.94 -1.69 -21.61
CA GLU A 348 -19.21 -2.89 -22.42
C GLU A 348 -18.28 -4.06 -22.09
N PRO A 349 -18.75 -5.31 -22.19
CA PRO A 349 -17.88 -6.48 -22.10
C PRO A 349 -16.97 -6.57 -23.33
N VAL A 350 -15.67 -6.79 -23.11
CA VAL A 350 -14.67 -6.95 -24.18
C VAL A 350 -14.38 -8.42 -24.44
N THR A 351 -14.02 -9.13 -23.38
CA THR A 351 -13.60 -10.53 -23.43
C THR A 351 -13.60 -11.13 -22.02
N SER A 352 -13.47 -12.45 -21.92
CA SER A 352 -13.16 -13.17 -20.70
C SER A 352 -12.01 -14.14 -20.92
N LEU A 353 -11.28 -14.41 -19.85
CA LEU A 353 -10.13 -15.31 -19.84
C LEU A 353 -10.34 -16.36 -18.74
N SER A 354 -10.19 -17.63 -19.07
CA SER A 354 -10.44 -18.73 -18.11
C SER A 354 -9.23 -19.64 -17.93
N VAL A 355 -9.08 -20.19 -16.73
CA VAL A 355 -8.06 -21.21 -16.40
C VAL A 355 -8.25 -22.47 -17.27
N ASN A 356 -9.50 -22.85 -17.52
CA ASN A 356 -9.86 -24.07 -18.25
C ASN A 356 -9.81 -23.89 -19.77
N GLN A 357 -9.59 -22.68 -20.23
CA GLN A 357 -9.55 -22.34 -21.65
C GLN A 357 -8.15 -22.61 -22.20
N ASP A 358 -8.10 -23.18 -23.40
CA ASP A 358 -6.83 -23.42 -24.09
C ASP A 358 -6.02 -22.11 -24.18
N LYS A 359 -4.71 -22.20 -23.92
CA LYS A 359 -3.79 -21.05 -23.93
C LYS A 359 -3.82 -20.32 -25.26
N SER A 360 -4.00 -21.05 -26.37
CA SER A 360 -4.14 -20.47 -27.71
C SER A 360 -5.36 -19.56 -27.83
N VAL A 361 -6.50 -19.97 -27.27
CA VAL A 361 -7.74 -19.17 -27.28
C VAL A 361 -7.59 -17.98 -26.33
N ASN A 362 -7.04 -18.18 -25.14
CA ASN A 362 -6.73 -17.08 -24.23
C ASN A 362 -5.80 -16.05 -24.89
N ALA A 363 -4.81 -16.48 -25.69
CA ALA A 363 -3.92 -15.57 -26.41
C ALA A 363 -4.66 -14.71 -27.45
N GLU A 364 -5.61 -15.28 -28.20
CA GLU A 364 -6.45 -14.50 -29.13
C GLU A 364 -7.37 -13.52 -28.42
N GLU A 365 -7.93 -13.92 -27.27
CA GLU A 365 -8.75 -13.05 -26.44
C GLU A 365 -7.95 -11.88 -25.83
N MET A 366 -6.71 -12.13 -25.39
CA MET A 366 -5.82 -11.10 -24.86
C MET A 366 -5.52 -9.98 -25.88
N LYS A 367 -5.50 -10.28 -27.19
CA LYS A 367 -5.28 -9.27 -28.24
C LYS A 367 -6.38 -8.21 -28.31
N LYS A 368 -7.57 -8.47 -27.74
CA LYS A 368 -8.70 -7.53 -27.72
C LYS A 368 -8.55 -6.46 -26.63
N ILE A 369 -7.66 -6.69 -25.66
CA ILE A 369 -7.45 -5.85 -24.49
C ILE A 369 -6.61 -4.63 -24.85
N LYS A 370 -7.07 -3.45 -24.42
CA LYS A 370 -6.45 -2.15 -24.69
C LYS A 370 -6.15 -1.39 -23.39
N PRO A 371 -5.23 -0.40 -23.40
CA PRO A 371 -5.08 0.52 -22.28
C PRO A 371 -6.42 1.16 -21.90
N GLY A 372 -6.69 1.29 -20.61
CA GLY A 372 -7.93 1.82 -20.06
C GLY A 372 -9.05 0.80 -19.86
N ASP A 373 -8.91 -0.42 -20.39
CA ASP A 373 -9.82 -1.52 -20.07
C ASP A 373 -9.67 -1.92 -18.60
N VAL A 374 -10.74 -2.49 -18.03
CA VAL A 374 -10.85 -2.89 -16.63
C VAL A 374 -10.82 -4.41 -16.56
N PHE A 375 -9.85 -4.94 -15.82
CA PHE A 375 -9.81 -6.34 -15.43
C PHE A 375 -10.65 -6.55 -14.17
N VAL A 376 -11.50 -7.56 -14.17
CA VAL A 376 -12.36 -7.92 -13.03
C VAL A 376 -12.29 -9.42 -12.78
N ALA A 377 -11.88 -9.80 -11.57
CA ALA A 377 -12.01 -11.16 -11.06
C ALA A 377 -12.38 -11.10 -9.58
N ARG A 378 -12.91 -12.16 -8.97
CA ARG A 378 -13.44 -12.11 -7.59
C ARG A 378 -12.46 -11.52 -6.57
N GLY A 379 -12.78 -10.33 -6.06
CA GLY A 379 -11.97 -9.56 -5.11
C GLY A 379 -10.74 -8.88 -5.71
N ARG A 380 -10.66 -8.73 -7.04
CA ARG A 380 -9.56 -8.08 -7.77
C ARG A 380 -10.10 -7.22 -8.90
N MET A 381 -9.70 -5.95 -8.93
CA MET A 381 -9.99 -5.04 -10.03
C MET A 381 -8.75 -4.19 -10.30
N LYS A 382 -8.47 -3.93 -11.58
CA LYS A 382 -7.34 -3.09 -12.01
C LYS A 382 -7.61 -2.52 -13.40
N ILE A 383 -6.93 -1.44 -13.73
CA ILE A 383 -7.01 -0.80 -15.05
C ILE A 383 -5.71 -1.09 -15.81
N PHE A 384 -5.81 -1.56 -17.04
CA PHE A 384 -4.66 -1.78 -17.90
C PHE A 384 -4.01 -0.45 -18.26
N ALA A 385 -2.74 -0.25 -17.90
CA ALA A 385 -1.95 0.91 -18.33
C ALA A 385 -1.36 0.68 -19.72
N THR A 386 -1.04 -0.57 -20.06
CA THR A 386 -0.56 -0.99 -21.37
C THR A 386 -1.43 -2.14 -21.91
N SER A 387 -1.41 -2.36 -23.22
CA SER A 387 -1.89 -3.63 -23.78
C SER A 387 -1.01 -4.78 -23.28
N PRO A 388 -1.57 -6.00 -23.13
CA PRO A 388 -0.75 -7.18 -22.91
C PRO A 388 0.13 -7.46 -24.13
N ASP A 389 1.37 -7.86 -23.89
CA ASP A 389 2.27 -8.38 -24.91
C ASP A 389 1.89 -9.81 -25.34
N ALA A 390 2.70 -10.41 -26.21
CA ALA A 390 2.47 -11.78 -26.70
C ALA A 390 2.53 -12.85 -25.60
N GLU A 391 3.13 -12.54 -24.44
CA GLU A 391 3.19 -13.41 -23.27
C GLU A 391 2.10 -13.08 -22.23
N GLY A 392 1.17 -12.17 -22.55
CA GLY A 392 0.12 -11.74 -21.65
C GLY A 392 0.61 -10.82 -20.53
N LYS A 393 1.78 -10.20 -20.69
CA LYS A 393 2.40 -9.31 -19.69
C LYS A 393 2.19 -7.84 -20.02
N GLY A 394 2.23 -6.99 -19.00
CA GLY A 394 2.14 -5.55 -19.18
C GLY A 394 2.11 -4.82 -17.84
N VAL A 395 1.65 -3.57 -17.86
CA VAL A 395 1.56 -2.73 -16.66
C VAL A 395 0.10 -2.36 -16.40
N SER A 396 -0.30 -2.38 -15.14
CA SER A 396 -1.63 -1.99 -14.69
C SER A 396 -1.56 -0.89 -13.62
N PHE A 397 -2.58 -0.05 -13.56
CA PHE A 397 -2.85 0.78 -12.39
C PHE A 397 -3.80 0.04 -11.46
N GLN A 398 -3.48 -0.02 -10.17
CA GLN A 398 -4.33 -0.68 -9.20
C GLN A 398 -4.19 -0.10 -7.78
N TYR A 399 -5.22 -0.32 -6.99
CA TYR A 399 -5.15 -0.22 -5.53
C TYR A 399 -5.18 -1.61 -4.92
N THR A 400 -4.24 -1.88 -4.03
CA THR A 400 -4.15 -3.15 -3.31
C THR A 400 -4.20 -2.92 -1.81
N ARG A 401 -4.77 -3.91 -1.11
CA ARG A 401 -4.78 -3.96 0.36
C ARG A 401 -4.19 -5.29 0.78
N SER A 402 -2.94 -5.27 1.24
CA SER A 402 -2.20 -6.45 1.72
C SER A 402 -1.71 -6.30 3.16
N ILE A 403 -2.04 -5.21 3.88
CA ILE A 403 -1.59 -4.98 5.26
C ILE A 403 -2.02 -6.08 6.23
N ASP A 404 -3.15 -6.74 5.94
CA ASP A 404 -3.70 -7.84 6.74
C ASP A 404 -2.80 -9.09 6.81
N LYS A 405 -1.74 -9.16 5.99
CA LYS A 405 -0.85 -10.34 5.90
C LYS A 405 0.49 -10.20 6.63
N GLY A 406 0.78 -9.06 7.25
CA GLY A 406 1.98 -8.87 8.06
C GLY A 406 3.31 -8.70 7.30
N ASP A 407 3.31 -8.78 5.96
CA ASP A 407 4.49 -8.53 5.15
C ASP A 407 4.76 -7.00 5.00
N PHE A 408 6.03 -6.59 4.91
CA PHE A 408 6.49 -5.20 4.72
C PHE A 408 6.74 -4.67 3.28
N PRO A 409 6.46 -5.38 2.17
CA PRO A 409 6.64 -4.78 0.85
C PRO A 409 5.57 -3.70 0.61
N ASN A 410 5.85 -2.78 -0.31
CA ASN A 410 4.92 -1.74 -0.79
C ASN A 410 3.73 -2.33 -1.59
N LYS A 411 3.12 -3.43 -1.14
CA LYS A 411 2.00 -4.17 -1.74
C LYS A 411 0.63 -3.61 -1.37
N SER A 412 0.58 -2.46 -0.70
CA SER A 412 -0.63 -1.84 -0.19
C SER A 412 -0.64 -0.36 -0.54
N GLY A 413 -1.76 0.16 -1.03
CA GLY A 413 -1.87 1.53 -1.54
C GLY A 413 -2.12 1.52 -3.05
N GLY A 414 -1.84 2.64 -3.71
CA GLY A 414 -2.10 2.82 -5.14
C GLY A 414 -0.82 2.99 -5.94
N GLY A 415 -0.73 2.35 -7.09
CA GLY A 415 0.45 2.46 -7.96
C GLY A 415 0.31 1.67 -9.26
N VAL A 416 1.44 1.57 -9.96
CA VAL A 416 1.60 0.63 -11.07
C VAL A 416 2.01 -0.74 -10.55
N ASP A 417 1.57 -1.79 -11.23
CA ASP A 417 2.00 -3.17 -10.98
C ASP A 417 2.18 -3.88 -12.31
N ASP A 418 3.31 -4.55 -12.45
CA ASP A 418 3.57 -5.46 -13.56
C ASP A 418 2.64 -6.66 -13.40
N TYR A 419 1.94 -7.00 -14.46
CA TYR A 419 1.07 -8.15 -14.47
C TYR A 419 1.51 -9.20 -15.46
N SER A 420 1.07 -10.44 -15.19
CA SER A 420 1.01 -11.54 -16.14
C SER A 420 -0.41 -12.07 -16.09
N LEU A 421 -1.16 -11.96 -17.19
CA LEU A 421 -2.55 -12.41 -17.23
C LEU A 421 -2.65 -13.93 -17.01
N TYR A 422 -1.70 -14.69 -17.56
CA TYR A 422 -1.64 -16.14 -17.31
C TYR A 422 -1.44 -16.44 -15.83
N GLU A 423 -0.49 -15.76 -15.15
CA GLU A 423 -0.32 -15.95 -13.71
C GLU A 423 -1.54 -15.48 -12.91
N ASP A 424 -2.17 -14.39 -13.33
CA ASP A 424 -3.34 -13.85 -12.64
C ASP A 424 -4.53 -14.80 -12.70
N ILE A 425 -4.73 -15.45 -13.85
CA ILE A 425 -5.75 -16.47 -14.06
C ILE A 425 -5.38 -17.76 -13.31
N GLU A 426 -4.15 -18.27 -13.39
CA GLU A 426 -3.69 -19.44 -12.63
C GLU A 426 -3.80 -19.23 -11.10
N LYS A 427 -3.63 -17.99 -10.61
CA LYS A 427 -3.87 -17.66 -9.20
C LYS A 427 -5.35 -17.78 -8.81
N LEU A 428 -6.30 -17.67 -9.74
CA LEU A 428 -7.74 -17.85 -9.45
C LEU A 428 -8.03 -19.31 -9.10
N GLU A 429 -7.49 -20.25 -9.89
CA GLU A 429 -7.57 -21.70 -9.66
C GLU A 429 -7.09 -22.08 -8.25
N LYS A 430 -5.87 -21.62 -7.90
CA LYS A 430 -5.25 -21.89 -6.59
C LYS A 430 -6.04 -21.35 -5.41
N LEU A 431 -6.87 -20.33 -5.63
CA LEU A 431 -7.70 -19.72 -4.60
C LEU A 431 -9.09 -20.36 -4.49
N GLY A 432 -9.43 -21.33 -5.36
CA GLY A 432 -10.77 -21.90 -5.44
C GLY A 432 -11.85 -20.85 -5.72
N LYS A 433 -11.46 -19.75 -6.39
CA LYS A 433 -12.34 -18.63 -6.76
C LYS A 433 -12.60 -18.72 -8.26
N ASP A 434 -13.77 -18.21 -8.68
CA ASP A 434 -14.23 -18.08 -10.07
C ASP A 434 -13.09 -18.23 -11.09
N GLU A 435 -13.11 -19.31 -11.88
CA GLU A 435 -12.03 -19.73 -12.80
C GLU A 435 -11.96 -18.86 -14.06
N GLU A 436 -12.50 -17.64 -13.99
CA GLU A 436 -12.68 -16.71 -15.10
C GLU A 436 -12.42 -15.26 -14.64
N ALA A 437 -11.71 -14.53 -15.48
CA ALA A 437 -11.53 -13.09 -15.39
C ALA A 437 -12.29 -12.42 -16.53
N TYR A 438 -12.99 -11.33 -16.22
CA TYR A 438 -13.80 -10.58 -17.16
C TYR A 438 -13.16 -9.23 -17.45
N ILE A 439 -13.12 -8.86 -18.73
CA ILE A 439 -12.55 -7.59 -19.18
C ILE A 439 -13.67 -6.70 -19.70
N PHE A 440 -13.70 -5.47 -19.22
CA PHE A 440 -14.69 -4.46 -19.58
C PHE A 440 -14.01 -3.22 -20.16
N ARG A 441 -14.70 -2.52 -21.05
CA ARG A 441 -14.28 -1.24 -21.59
C ARG A 441 -15.29 -0.17 -21.19
N PRO A 442 -14.90 0.82 -20.38
CA PRO A 442 -15.75 1.98 -20.11
C PRO A 442 -16.10 2.70 -21.40
N ASN A 443 -17.34 3.17 -21.52
CA ASN A 443 -17.78 3.96 -22.67
C ASN A 443 -17.16 5.37 -22.59
N ASN A 444 -17.00 6.03 -23.74
CA ASN A 444 -16.43 7.39 -23.84
C ASN A 444 -15.08 7.56 -23.11
N ASN A 445 -14.28 6.49 -23.09
CA ASN A 445 -13.07 6.41 -22.29
C ASN A 445 -11.84 7.03 -22.97
N GLN A 446 -11.89 7.34 -24.26
CA GLN A 446 -10.74 7.94 -24.96
C GLN A 446 -10.58 9.42 -24.56
N LEU A 447 -9.34 9.85 -24.39
CA LEU A 447 -8.99 11.27 -24.30
C LEU A 447 -8.77 11.86 -25.69
N GLU A 448 -8.85 13.18 -25.81
CA GLU A 448 -8.58 13.87 -27.08
C GLU A 448 -7.11 13.74 -27.50
N ASN A 449 -6.22 13.73 -26.50
CA ASN A 449 -4.79 13.60 -26.67
C ASN A 449 -4.23 12.45 -25.83
N GLU A 450 -3.09 11.92 -26.28
CA GLU A 450 -2.30 10.95 -25.52
C GLU A 450 -1.12 11.65 -24.85
N TYR A 451 -0.99 11.46 -23.54
CA TYR A 451 0.05 12.08 -22.73
C TYR A 451 1.02 11.02 -22.19
N SER A 452 2.29 11.34 -21.94
CA SER A 452 3.11 10.46 -21.11
C SER A 452 2.62 10.52 -19.65
N LEU A 453 2.72 9.43 -18.91
CA LEU A 453 2.40 9.41 -17.48
C LEU A 453 3.25 10.44 -16.72
N LEU A 454 4.52 10.61 -17.11
CA LEU A 454 5.39 11.65 -16.56
C LEU A 454 4.80 13.06 -16.69
N ASN A 455 4.29 13.43 -17.87
CA ASN A 455 3.72 14.77 -18.08
C ASN A 455 2.46 14.96 -17.22
N VAL A 456 1.60 13.92 -17.15
CA VAL A 456 0.39 13.97 -16.31
C VAL A 456 0.75 14.15 -14.84
N ILE A 457 1.80 13.47 -14.35
CA ILE A 457 2.29 13.64 -12.97
C ILE A 457 2.79 15.07 -12.74
N GLN A 458 3.59 15.62 -13.65
CA GLN A 458 4.12 16.98 -13.53
C GLN A 458 3.00 18.03 -13.53
N ASP A 459 1.96 17.83 -14.35
CA ASP A 459 0.78 18.70 -14.35
C ASP A 459 -0.01 18.59 -13.04
N ILE A 460 -0.21 17.37 -12.52
CA ILE A 460 -0.82 17.16 -11.20
C ILE A 460 -0.02 17.89 -10.12
N ASP A 461 1.30 17.70 -10.06
CA ASP A 461 2.17 18.30 -9.04
C ASP A 461 2.11 19.83 -9.09
N LYS A 462 2.12 20.40 -10.31
CA LYS A 462 2.01 21.85 -10.51
C LYS A 462 0.66 22.38 -10.03
N GLN A 463 -0.45 21.73 -10.40
CA GLN A 463 -1.78 22.14 -9.94
C GLN A 463 -1.93 21.97 -8.44
N TYR A 464 -1.37 20.88 -7.88
CA TYR A 464 -1.39 20.61 -6.45
C TYR A 464 -0.67 21.71 -5.67
N ALA A 465 0.52 22.13 -6.11
CA ALA A 465 1.27 23.20 -5.46
C ALA A 465 0.55 24.57 -5.51
N ILE A 466 -0.27 24.82 -6.54
CA ILE A 466 -1.11 26.02 -6.66
C ILE A 466 -2.27 25.96 -5.67
N GLU A 467 -2.98 24.82 -5.60
CA GLU A 467 -4.19 24.69 -4.79
C GLU A 467 -3.88 24.47 -3.30
N PHE A 468 -2.76 23.80 -3.01
CA PHE A 468 -2.35 23.36 -1.68
C PHE A 468 -0.89 23.76 -1.38
N PRO A 469 -0.55 25.06 -1.35
CA PRO A 469 0.83 25.52 -1.10
C PRO A 469 1.39 25.11 0.27
N HIS A 470 0.52 24.70 1.21
CA HIS A 470 0.86 24.22 2.55
C HIS A 470 0.24 22.85 2.85
N GLY A 471 -0.11 22.08 1.81
CA GLY A 471 -0.90 20.86 1.93
C GLY A 471 -2.40 21.14 2.08
N PRO A 472 -3.25 20.08 2.05
CA PRO A 472 -4.69 20.23 2.18
C PRO A 472 -5.06 20.59 3.63
N GLU A 473 -5.91 21.58 3.81
CA GLU A 473 -6.52 21.91 5.10
C GLU A 473 -7.98 21.44 5.11
N ASP A 474 -8.51 21.13 6.30
CA ASP A 474 -9.90 20.74 6.44
C ASP A 474 -10.86 21.87 6.00
N GLY A 475 -11.95 21.50 5.30
CA GLY A 475 -13.10 22.37 5.01
C GLY A 475 -13.00 23.43 3.89
N LYS A 476 -11.89 23.59 3.15
CA LYS A 476 -11.78 24.60 2.07
C LYS A 476 -11.96 24.03 0.65
N ILE A 477 -11.08 23.13 0.26
CA ILE A 477 -11.09 22.40 -1.02
C ILE A 477 -10.61 21.00 -0.68
N THR A 478 -11.43 19.99 -0.95
CA THR A 478 -11.05 18.61 -0.62
C THR A 478 -10.11 18.05 -1.68
N LEU A 479 -9.34 17.01 -1.33
CA LEU A 479 -8.59 16.22 -2.33
C LEU A 479 -9.51 15.68 -3.42
N GLN A 480 -10.79 15.41 -3.10
CA GLN A 480 -11.76 14.95 -4.08
C GLN A 480 -12.13 16.05 -5.08
N ASP A 481 -12.33 17.29 -4.62
CA ASP A 481 -12.60 18.44 -5.50
C ASP A 481 -11.41 18.69 -6.44
N PHE A 482 -10.19 18.60 -5.90
CA PHE A 482 -8.97 18.70 -6.68
C PHE A 482 -8.89 17.62 -7.77
N ARG A 483 -9.18 16.36 -7.42
CA ARG A 483 -9.19 15.24 -8.38
C ARG A 483 -10.17 15.47 -9.51
N ILE A 484 -11.39 15.92 -9.20
CA ILE A 484 -12.42 16.23 -10.20
C ILE A 484 -11.94 17.36 -11.13
N LYS A 485 -11.36 18.42 -10.56
CA LYS A 485 -10.81 19.55 -11.32
C LYS A 485 -9.72 19.10 -12.28
N VAL A 486 -8.73 18.35 -11.82
CA VAL A 486 -7.62 17.88 -12.68
C VAL A 486 -8.10 16.90 -13.75
N LEU A 487 -9.01 15.98 -13.40
CA LEU A 487 -9.56 15.06 -14.39
C LEU A 487 -10.33 15.80 -15.49
N ASN A 488 -10.99 16.92 -15.18
CA ASN A 488 -11.64 17.76 -16.18
C ASN A 488 -10.63 18.55 -17.05
N LEU A 489 -9.46 18.90 -16.53
CA LEU A 489 -8.39 19.48 -17.34
C LEU A 489 -7.88 18.48 -18.40
N LEU A 490 -7.73 17.21 -18.01
CA LEU A 490 -7.38 16.14 -18.96
C LEU A 490 -8.45 15.92 -20.06
N LYS A 491 -9.67 16.44 -19.89
CA LYS A 491 -10.75 16.39 -20.91
C LYS A 491 -10.74 17.58 -21.87
N SER A 492 -10.11 18.70 -21.50
CA SER A 492 -10.28 20.00 -22.16
C SER A 492 -9.00 20.56 -22.78
N THR A 493 -7.96 19.74 -22.84
CA THR A 493 -6.67 20.03 -23.47
C THR A 493 -6.34 18.97 -24.50
#